data_AF-A0A950G9V5-F1
#
_entry.id   AF-A0A950G9V5-F1
#
_cell.length_a   1.000
_cell.length_b   1.000
_cell.length_c   1.000
_cell.angle_alpha   90.00
_cell.angle_beta   90.00
_cell.angle_gamma   90.00
#
_symmetry.space_group_name_H-M   'P 1'
#
loop_
_entity.id
_entity.type
_entity.pdbx_description
1 polymer ?
#
loop_
_entity_poly.entity_id
_entity_poly.type
_entity_poly.pdbx_seq_one_letter_code
_entity_poly.pdbx_strand_id
1 'polypeptide(L)'
;MKLPRELRELGQTARAALRSIAELIGDSLAREPAGAPSAEVSDVRKTVEVRDFGSNPGNLRMLVQPPSRASRRGAPLVVVLHGCAQEAVGFATDAGWTTFADQHGFPLLMPEQLRENNHAHCFNWFQPEHGRRGHGEALSIRQMVAASVERFGVDSRRVFIVGLSAGAAMTAAMMAAYPDVFAAGAVVAGLPVGCARGMAQAFVRMAHAGPNLSAEEWAAKVRASAPSDYRGRFPRISIWHGAEDNVVDPANARLLVEQWTAVHGFGGTEGSQTSPAPGVSRRIWGTAAQPAVELWRMDHLRHAYPINGIGHPSEWVARAPVSATHAIARFWDLR
;
A
#
# COMPACT_ATOMS: atom_id res chain seq x y z
N MET A 1 -15.84 -27.55 -31.50
CA MET A 1 -14.66 -27.81 -30.64
C MET A 1 -15.03 -27.43 -29.20
N LYS A 2 -15.22 -28.39 -28.28
CA LYS A 2 -15.64 -28.09 -26.89
C LYS A 2 -14.43 -27.57 -26.10
N LEU A 3 -14.54 -26.42 -25.44
CA LEU A 3 -13.49 -25.92 -24.54
C LEU A 3 -13.14 -26.99 -23.48
N PRO A 4 -11.84 -27.19 -23.18
CA PRO A 4 -11.35 -28.04 -22.09
C PRO A 4 -12.08 -27.75 -20.77
N ARG A 5 -12.33 -28.81 -19.99
CA ARG A 5 -13.08 -28.76 -18.73
C ARG A 5 -12.50 -27.73 -17.75
N GLU A 6 -11.18 -27.63 -17.67
CA GLU A 6 -10.46 -26.66 -16.82
C GLU A 6 -10.78 -25.20 -17.18
N LEU A 7 -10.89 -24.87 -18.48
CA LEU A 7 -11.25 -23.51 -18.91
C LEU A 7 -12.72 -23.16 -18.66
N ARG A 8 -13.60 -24.17 -18.60
CA ARG A 8 -15.01 -24.00 -18.21
C ARG A 8 -15.15 -23.79 -16.71
N GLU A 9 -14.40 -24.55 -15.92
CA GLU A 9 -14.36 -24.41 -14.46
C GLU A 9 -13.75 -23.04 -14.06
N LEU A 10 -12.65 -22.63 -14.69
CA LEU A 10 -12.10 -21.26 -14.56
C LEU A 10 -13.12 -20.17 -14.92
N GLY A 11 -13.90 -20.36 -15.98
CA GLY A 11 -14.96 -19.42 -16.38
C GLY A 11 -16.16 -19.37 -15.44
N GLN A 12 -16.49 -20.48 -14.77
CA GLN A 12 -17.56 -20.55 -13.78
C GLN A 12 -17.14 -19.94 -12.45
N THR A 13 -15.92 -20.21 -12.00
CA THR A 13 -15.33 -19.61 -10.79
C THR A 13 -15.13 -18.10 -10.93
N ALA A 14 -14.66 -17.64 -12.10
CA ALA A 14 -14.55 -16.20 -12.39
C ALA A 14 -15.92 -15.49 -12.36
N ARG A 15 -16.98 -16.14 -12.86
CA ARG A 15 -18.37 -15.61 -12.79
C ARG A 15 -18.97 -15.66 -11.39
N ALA A 16 -18.53 -16.58 -10.53
CA ALA A 16 -18.94 -16.63 -9.13
C ALA A 16 -18.23 -15.54 -8.32
N ALA A 17 -16.92 -15.37 -8.51
CA ALA A 17 -16.14 -14.29 -7.90
C ALA A 17 -16.64 -12.90 -8.29
N LEU A 18 -16.94 -12.68 -9.58
CA LEU A 18 -17.54 -11.42 -10.05
C LEU A 18 -18.92 -11.15 -9.44
N ARG A 19 -19.70 -12.19 -9.12
CA ARG A 19 -21.01 -12.03 -8.46
C ARG A 19 -20.89 -11.71 -6.98
N SER A 20 -20.07 -12.43 -6.22
CA SER A 20 -19.86 -12.10 -4.80
C SER A 20 -19.23 -10.72 -4.61
N ILE A 21 -18.35 -10.28 -5.53
CA ILE A 21 -17.78 -8.93 -5.47
C ILE A 21 -18.81 -7.87 -5.86
N ALA A 22 -19.65 -8.12 -6.88
CA ALA A 22 -20.75 -7.22 -7.22
C ALA A 22 -21.79 -7.13 -6.09
N GLU A 23 -22.02 -8.20 -5.34
CA GLU A 23 -22.88 -8.24 -4.15
C GLU A 23 -22.23 -7.48 -2.98
N LEU A 24 -20.93 -7.63 -2.73
CA LEU A 24 -20.19 -6.85 -1.73
C LEU A 24 -20.17 -5.35 -2.06
N ILE A 25 -20.02 -4.99 -3.33
CA ILE A 25 -20.11 -3.60 -3.79
C ILE A 25 -21.55 -3.11 -3.72
N GLY A 26 -22.54 -3.96 -4.06
CA GLY A 26 -23.96 -3.63 -4.02
C GLY A 26 -24.51 -3.41 -2.61
N ASP A 27 -24.13 -4.25 -1.64
CA ASP A 27 -24.55 -4.11 -0.24
C ASP A 27 -23.91 -2.89 0.45
N SER A 28 -22.71 -2.50 0.03
CA SER A 28 -22.05 -1.26 0.48
C SER A 28 -22.78 0.00 -0.04
N LEU A 29 -23.40 -0.07 -1.22
CA LEU A 29 -24.19 1.02 -1.81
C LEU A 29 -25.61 1.15 -1.23
N ALA A 30 -26.13 0.14 -0.54
CA ALA A 30 -27.50 0.10 -0.04
C ALA A 30 -27.67 0.51 1.43
N ARG A 31 -26.58 0.71 2.19
CA ARG A 31 -26.63 1.12 3.60
C ARG A 31 -26.32 2.59 3.76
N GLU A 32 -27.34 3.38 4.09
CA GLU A 32 -27.10 4.68 4.73
C GLU A 32 -26.40 4.47 6.08
N PRO A 33 -25.36 5.25 6.41
CA PRO A 33 -24.70 5.13 7.71
C PRO A 33 -25.64 5.68 8.80
N ALA A 34 -26.06 4.80 9.72
CA ALA A 34 -26.74 5.21 10.94
C ALA A 34 -25.75 6.04 11.80
N GLY A 35 -26.10 7.29 12.06
CA GLY A 35 -25.28 8.23 12.83
C GLY A 35 -25.02 7.74 14.25
N ALA A 36 -23.76 7.44 14.55
CA ALA A 36 -23.28 7.26 15.92
C ALA A 36 -22.87 8.63 16.50
N PRO A 37 -23.11 8.88 17.80
CA PRO A 37 -22.76 10.16 18.41
C PRO A 37 -21.24 10.34 18.47
N SER A 38 -20.76 11.46 17.94
CA SER A 38 -19.36 11.86 17.94
C SER A 38 -18.91 12.21 19.36
N ALA A 39 -18.03 11.42 19.94
CA ALA A 39 -17.20 11.86 21.06
C ALA A 39 -16.12 12.81 20.51
N GLU A 40 -16.08 14.04 21.00
CA GLU A 40 -15.06 15.03 20.64
C GLU A 40 -13.67 14.51 21.01
N VAL A 41 -12.83 14.25 19.99
CA VAL A 41 -11.40 14.03 20.16
C VAL A 41 -10.69 15.34 19.83
N SER A 42 -10.00 15.87 20.83
CA SER A 42 -9.32 17.15 20.83
C SER A 42 -8.15 17.23 19.82
N ASP A 43 -8.20 18.27 19.00
CA ASP A 43 -7.11 18.92 18.24
C ASP A 43 -6.32 18.05 17.24
N VAL A 44 -7.01 17.49 16.25
CA VAL A 44 -6.39 17.13 14.96
C VAL A 44 -6.06 18.44 14.25
N ARG A 45 -4.77 18.74 14.10
CA ARG A 45 -4.35 19.86 13.25
C ARG A 45 -4.97 19.70 11.87
N LYS A 46 -5.58 20.77 11.36
CA LYS A 46 -6.34 20.73 10.13
C LYS A 46 -5.46 20.26 8.98
N THR A 47 -5.74 19.06 8.46
CA THR A 47 -5.30 18.62 7.15
C THR A 47 -5.61 19.73 6.13
N VAL A 48 -4.66 20.04 5.27
CA VAL A 48 -4.81 21.03 4.21
C VAL A 48 -4.84 20.36 2.85
N GLU A 49 -5.74 20.82 1.98
CA GLU A 49 -5.69 20.48 0.56
C GLU A 49 -4.73 21.44 -0.15
N VAL A 50 -3.80 20.88 -0.92
CA VAL A 50 -2.87 21.63 -1.76
C VAL A 50 -3.30 21.44 -3.22
N ARG A 51 -3.53 22.54 -3.93
CA ARG A 51 -3.96 22.50 -5.34
C ARG A 51 -2.80 22.69 -6.32
N ASP A 52 -1.83 23.52 -5.94
CA ASP A 52 -0.71 23.90 -6.80
C ASP A 52 0.55 23.10 -6.44
N PHE A 53 0.61 21.83 -6.85
CA PHE A 53 1.74 20.92 -6.59
C PHE A 53 2.45 20.43 -7.87
N GLY A 54 2.15 21.04 -9.02
CA GLY A 54 2.68 20.66 -10.33
C GLY A 54 1.70 19.83 -11.16
N SER A 55 2.22 19.06 -12.12
CA SER A 55 1.38 18.28 -13.05
C SER A 55 0.57 17.20 -12.33
N ASN A 56 -0.73 17.11 -12.62
CA ASN A 56 -1.63 16.13 -12.00
C ASN A 56 -2.37 15.26 -13.03
N PRO A 57 -1.69 14.47 -13.87
CA PRO A 57 -2.34 13.70 -14.94
C PRO A 57 -3.23 12.56 -14.43
N GLY A 58 -3.04 12.12 -13.18
CA GLY A 58 -3.94 11.17 -12.51
C GLY A 58 -5.14 11.80 -11.84
N ASN A 59 -5.31 13.14 -11.93
CA ASN A 59 -6.43 13.88 -11.33
C ASN A 59 -6.70 13.49 -9.86
N LEU A 60 -5.66 13.53 -9.03
CA LEU A 60 -5.74 13.20 -7.60
C LEU A 60 -5.80 14.46 -6.74
N ARG A 61 -6.38 14.38 -5.54
CA ARG A 61 -6.28 15.47 -4.55
C ARG A 61 -5.05 15.25 -3.67
N MET A 62 -4.35 16.34 -3.35
CA MET A 62 -3.21 16.32 -2.42
C MET A 62 -3.68 16.81 -1.06
N LEU A 63 -3.84 15.90 -0.10
CA LEU A 63 -4.13 16.25 1.29
C LEU A 63 -2.85 16.10 2.13
N VAL A 64 -2.58 17.06 3.01
CA VAL A 64 -1.37 17.06 3.83
C VAL A 64 -1.69 17.42 5.27
N GLN A 65 -1.20 16.62 6.20
CA GLN A 65 -1.07 17.02 7.59
C GLN A 65 0.31 17.69 7.77
N PRO A 66 0.38 19.00 8.01
CA PRO A 66 1.65 19.67 8.24
C PRO A 66 2.24 19.23 9.60
N PRO A 67 3.56 19.29 9.77
CA PRO A 67 4.18 18.81 11.00
C PRO A 67 3.71 19.63 12.23
N SER A 68 3.24 18.92 13.26
CA SER A 68 3.79 18.96 14.63
C SER A 68 4.43 20.26 15.15
N ARG A 69 5.60 20.56 14.64
CA ARG A 69 6.44 21.69 15.03
C ARG A 69 7.08 22.20 13.75
N ALA A 70 7.79 23.34 13.80
CA ALA A 70 8.64 23.72 12.68
C ALA A 70 9.49 22.51 12.28
N SER A 71 9.26 22.03 11.05
CA SER A 71 9.93 20.83 10.55
C SER A 71 11.42 21.01 10.78
N ARG A 72 12.03 20.12 11.57
CA ARG A 72 13.49 20.15 11.69
C ARG A 72 14.01 19.84 10.29
N ARG A 73 14.99 20.61 9.81
CA ARG A 73 15.69 20.27 8.57
C ARG A 73 16.07 18.80 8.62
N GLY A 74 15.64 18.04 7.62
CA GLY A 74 15.87 16.61 7.52
C GLY A 74 14.80 15.69 8.15
N ALA A 75 13.61 16.22 8.44
CA ALA A 75 12.43 15.40 8.77
C ALA A 75 12.11 14.42 7.63
N PRO A 76 11.56 13.23 7.94
CA PRO A 76 11.06 12.30 6.92
C PRO A 76 9.73 12.80 6.32
N LEU A 77 9.32 12.19 5.20
CA LEU A 77 7.97 12.28 4.67
C LEU A 77 7.38 10.88 4.62
N VAL A 78 6.14 10.72 5.09
CA VAL A 78 5.37 9.49 4.92
C VAL A 78 4.19 9.77 4.00
N VAL A 79 4.04 8.94 2.97
CA VAL A 79 2.91 8.93 2.04
C VAL A 79 1.98 7.79 2.43
N VAL A 80 0.70 8.07 2.64
CA VAL A 80 -0.31 7.08 3.03
C VAL A 80 -1.38 6.97 1.94
N LEU A 81 -1.51 5.79 1.35
CA LEU A 81 -2.48 5.48 0.29
C LEU A 81 -3.63 4.63 0.82
N HIS A 82 -4.84 5.17 0.74
CA HIS A 82 -6.06 4.46 1.12
C HIS A 82 -6.42 3.32 0.16
N GLY A 83 -7.23 2.37 0.62
CA GLY A 83 -7.85 1.35 -0.21
C GLY A 83 -9.14 1.83 -0.87
N CYS A 84 -9.80 0.92 -1.59
CA CYS A 84 -11.10 1.20 -2.23
C CYS A 84 -12.16 1.64 -1.22
N ALA A 85 -13.11 2.46 -1.65
CA ALA A 85 -14.21 3.03 -0.86
C ALA A 85 -13.81 3.93 0.33
N GLN A 86 -12.53 3.97 0.71
CA GLN A 86 -12.02 4.78 1.81
C GLN A 86 -11.68 6.21 1.37
N GLU A 87 -11.69 7.15 2.32
CA GLU A 87 -11.14 8.51 2.15
C GLU A 87 -9.73 8.59 2.74
N ALA A 88 -8.88 9.45 2.19
CA ALA A 88 -7.46 9.46 2.52
C ALA A 88 -7.19 9.86 3.98
N VAL A 89 -7.88 10.90 4.47
CA VAL A 89 -7.74 11.38 5.86
C VAL A 89 -8.33 10.38 6.86
N GLY A 90 -9.51 9.82 6.54
CA GLY A 90 -10.17 8.82 7.38
C GLY A 90 -9.27 7.59 7.56
N PHE A 91 -8.78 7.02 6.47
CA PHE A 91 -7.87 5.87 6.54
C PHE A 91 -6.58 6.18 7.30
N ALA A 92 -5.92 7.31 7.03
CA ALA A 92 -4.69 7.68 7.72
C ALA A 92 -4.91 7.86 9.23
N THR A 93 -6.08 8.37 9.64
CA THR A 93 -6.47 8.53 11.03
C THR A 93 -6.74 7.19 11.70
N ASP A 94 -7.56 6.34 11.08
CA ASP A 94 -7.90 5.02 11.60
C ASP A 94 -6.66 4.12 11.70
N ALA A 95 -5.76 4.17 10.72
CA ALA A 95 -4.48 3.45 10.73
C ALA A 95 -3.47 4.02 11.75
N GLY A 96 -3.77 5.15 12.38
CA GLY A 96 -2.93 5.79 13.40
C GLY A 96 -1.74 6.57 12.86
N TRP A 97 -1.63 6.78 11.54
CA TRP A 97 -0.54 7.52 10.93
C TRP A 97 -0.57 9.01 11.25
N THR A 98 -1.76 9.62 11.38
CA THR A 98 -1.91 11.03 11.75
C THR A 98 -1.38 11.29 13.17
N THR A 99 -1.78 10.45 14.13
CA THR A 99 -1.29 10.48 15.52
C THR A 99 0.22 10.25 15.58
N PHE A 100 0.74 9.27 14.83
CA PHE A 100 2.17 8.97 14.80
C PHE A 100 2.97 10.15 14.20
N ALA A 101 2.50 10.74 13.10
CA ALA A 101 3.12 11.92 12.49
C ALA A 101 3.15 13.12 13.44
N ASP A 102 2.09 13.35 14.22
CA ASP A 102 2.05 14.43 15.21
C ASP A 102 3.01 14.21 16.36
N GLN A 103 3.09 12.99 16.88
CA GLN A 103 3.99 12.61 17.98
C GLN A 103 5.46 12.78 17.57
N HIS A 104 5.80 12.43 16.33
CA HIS A 104 7.17 12.45 15.82
C HIS A 104 7.52 13.72 15.02
N GLY A 105 6.55 14.60 14.78
CA GLY A 105 6.74 15.93 14.21
C GLY A 105 7.15 15.96 12.74
N PHE A 106 6.59 15.09 11.91
CA PHE A 106 6.87 15.04 10.46
C PHE A 106 5.59 15.25 9.61
N PRO A 107 5.70 15.73 8.36
CA PRO A 107 4.54 15.86 7.47
C PRO A 107 4.00 14.50 7.00
N LEU A 108 2.67 14.39 6.94
CA LEU A 108 1.98 13.23 6.34
C LEU A 108 1.32 13.65 5.02
N LEU A 109 1.70 13.00 3.93
CA LEU A 109 1.07 13.19 2.62
C LEU A 109 0.03 12.09 2.40
N MET A 110 -1.20 12.49 2.07
CA MET A 110 -2.36 11.63 1.87
C MET A 110 -2.97 11.93 0.49
N PRO A 111 -2.43 11.35 -0.60
CA PRO A 111 -3.06 11.42 -1.91
C PRO A 111 -4.45 10.78 -1.86
N GLU A 112 -5.43 11.46 -2.41
CA GLU A 112 -6.81 10.97 -2.45
C GLU A 112 -7.28 10.77 -3.89
N GLN A 113 -7.85 9.59 -4.13
CA GLN A 113 -8.50 9.25 -5.40
C GLN A 113 -9.80 10.05 -5.58
N LEU A 114 -10.31 10.12 -6.81
CA LEU A 114 -11.63 10.66 -7.11
C LEU A 114 -12.55 9.58 -7.67
N ARG A 115 -13.84 9.64 -7.33
CA ARG A 115 -14.87 8.73 -7.86
C ARG A 115 -15.05 8.86 -9.37
N GLU A 116 -14.69 10.03 -9.92
CA GLU A 116 -14.67 10.31 -11.35
C GLU A 116 -13.59 9.49 -12.08
N ASN A 117 -12.45 9.23 -11.44
CA ASN A 117 -11.38 8.42 -12.01
C ASN A 117 -11.66 6.92 -11.82
N ASN A 118 -12.34 6.55 -10.74
CA ASN A 118 -12.75 5.19 -10.44
C ASN A 118 -13.94 5.19 -9.47
N HIS A 119 -15.10 4.68 -9.89
CA HIS A 119 -16.34 4.73 -9.09
C HIS A 119 -16.21 4.09 -7.70
N ALA A 120 -15.37 3.05 -7.56
CA ALA A 120 -15.08 2.38 -6.30
C ALA A 120 -14.04 3.12 -5.45
N HIS A 121 -13.62 4.33 -5.85
CA HIS A 121 -12.61 5.13 -5.16
C HIS A 121 -11.23 4.44 -5.04
N CYS A 122 -10.94 3.47 -5.92
CA CYS A 122 -9.69 2.72 -5.90
C CYS A 122 -8.60 3.43 -6.72
N PHE A 123 -7.34 3.33 -6.29
CA PHE A 123 -6.19 3.57 -7.18
C PHE A 123 -6.22 2.59 -8.36
N ASN A 124 -5.97 3.07 -9.57
CA ASN A 124 -6.00 2.28 -10.81
C ASN A 124 -4.69 1.53 -11.06
N TRP A 125 -4.13 0.90 -10.02
CA TRP A 125 -2.83 0.20 -10.03
C TRP A 125 -2.69 -0.88 -11.11
N PHE A 126 -3.82 -1.45 -11.55
CA PHE A 126 -3.87 -2.50 -12.57
C PHE A 126 -3.80 -1.95 -14.01
N GLN A 127 -3.91 -0.64 -14.19
CA GLN A 127 -3.84 0.05 -15.48
C GLN A 127 -2.40 0.57 -15.69
N PRO A 128 -1.66 0.09 -16.69
CA PRO A 128 -0.26 0.51 -16.89
C PRO A 128 -0.05 2.02 -16.99
N GLU A 129 -1.01 2.76 -17.55
CA GLU A 129 -1.04 4.22 -17.67
C GLU A 129 -1.07 4.96 -16.32
N HIS A 130 -1.53 4.30 -15.24
CA HIS A 130 -1.60 4.89 -13.91
C HIS A 130 -0.45 4.48 -12.99
N GLY A 131 0.24 3.37 -13.25
CA GLY A 131 1.34 2.85 -12.42
C GLY A 131 2.76 3.08 -12.94
N ARG A 132 2.92 3.60 -14.17
CA ARG A 132 4.23 3.83 -14.79
C ARG A 132 4.83 5.18 -14.42
N ARG A 133 6.16 5.24 -14.36
CA ARG A 133 6.91 6.50 -14.23
C ARG A 133 6.49 7.48 -15.31
N GLY A 134 6.27 8.74 -14.92
CA GLY A 134 5.91 9.83 -15.82
C GLY A 134 4.44 9.85 -16.28
N HIS A 135 3.57 8.96 -15.79
CA HIS A 135 2.20 8.85 -16.26
C HIS A 135 1.19 8.78 -15.11
N GLY A 136 -0.05 9.20 -15.39
CA GLY A 136 -1.25 8.99 -14.56
C GLY A 136 -1.07 9.25 -13.06
N GLU A 137 -1.66 8.37 -12.25
CA GLU A 137 -1.67 8.47 -10.78
C GLU A 137 -0.25 8.47 -10.20
N ALA A 138 0.65 7.67 -10.76
CA ALA A 138 2.01 7.57 -10.30
C ALA A 138 2.80 8.89 -10.47
N LEU A 139 2.61 9.61 -11.57
CA LEU A 139 3.20 10.95 -11.73
C LEU A 139 2.56 11.97 -10.78
N SER A 140 1.23 11.94 -10.61
CA SER A 140 0.56 12.81 -9.64
C SER A 140 1.12 12.63 -8.23
N ILE A 141 1.23 11.40 -7.73
CA ILE A 141 1.79 11.11 -6.40
C ILE A 141 3.25 11.58 -6.31
N ARG A 142 4.07 11.35 -7.35
CA ARG A 142 5.45 11.85 -7.37
C ARG A 142 5.53 13.37 -7.28
N GLN A 143 4.64 14.09 -7.94
CA GLN A 143 4.61 15.56 -7.90
C GLN A 143 4.19 16.07 -6.52
N MET A 144 3.21 15.42 -5.89
CA MET A 144 2.84 15.71 -4.49
C MET A 144 4.01 15.48 -3.52
N VAL A 145 4.79 14.41 -3.72
CA VAL A 145 6.01 14.15 -2.94
C VAL A 145 7.03 15.28 -3.15
N ALA A 146 7.33 15.65 -4.40
CA ALA A 146 8.27 16.72 -4.70
C ALA A 146 7.86 18.06 -4.06
N ALA A 147 6.58 18.43 -4.17
CA ALA A 147 6.02 19.62 -3.56
C ALA A 147 6.10 19.58 -2.03
N SER A 148 5.90 18.40 -1.41
CA SER A 148 6.02 18.23 0.03
C SER A 148 7.48 18.35 0.50
N VAL A 149 8.43 17.82 -0.29
CA VAL A 149 9.85 17.92 0.01
C VAL A 149 10.31 19.37 0.02
N GLU A 150 9.94 20.13 -1.01
CA GLU A 150 10.24 21.56 -1.12
C GLU A 150 9.57 22.36 0.01
N ARG A 151 8.26 22.18 0.21
CA ARG A 151 7.46 22.96 1.14
C ARG A 151 7.86 22.78 2.61
N PHE A 152 8.25 21.57 3.01
CA PHE A 152 8.52 21.24 4.42
C PHE A 152 10.00 20.99 4.72
N GLY A 153 10.91 21.16 3.76
CA GLY A 153 12.34 20.95 3.94
C GLY A 153 12.69 19.52 4.38
N VAL A 154 11.95 18.54 3.85
CA VAL A 154 12.12 17.10 4.12
C VAL A 154 13.48 16.63 3.59
N ASP A 155 14.12 15.68 4.28
CA ASP A 155 15.25 14.95 3.69
C ASP A 155 14.74 14.07 2.55
N SER A 156 15.12 14.39 1.30
CA SER A 156 14.70 13.63 0.12
C SER A 156 15.16 12.17 0.14
N ARG A 157 16.10 11.81 1.02
CA ARG A 157 16.54 10.42 1.27
C ARG A 157 15.66 9.68 2.29
N ARG A 158 14.67 10.34 2.89
CA ARG A 158 13.79 9.83 3.94
C ARG A 158 12.31 9.98 3.55
N VAL A 159 11.98 9.60 2.32
CA VAL A 159 10.60 9.51 1.85
C VAL A 159 10.14 8.06 1.89
N PHE A 160 9.01 7.82 2.53
CA PHE A 160 8.43 6.50 2.76
C PHE A 160 6.99 6.45 2.27
N ILE A 161 6.51 5.27 1.91
CA ILE A 161 5.16 5.08 1.39
C ILE A 161 4.50 3.82 1.93
N VAL A 162 3.23 3.91 2.30
CA VAL A 162 2.44 2.77 2.78
C VAL A 162 1.03 2.83 2.20
N GLY A 163 0.43 1.67 1.98
CA GLY A 163 -0.98 1.61 1.65
C GLY A 163 -1.65 0.30 2.03
N LEU A 164 -2.97 0.31 1.97
CA LEU A 164 -3.85 -0.86 2.15
C LEU A 164 -4.50 -1.22 0.80
N SER A 165 -4.66 -2.51 0.51
CA SER A 165 -5.44 -3.01 -0.64
C SER A 165 -4.99 -2.40 -1.98
N ALA A 166 -5.88 -1.72 -2.72
CA ALA A 166 -5.52 -0.99 -3.94
C ALA A 166 -4.42 0.07 -3.73
N GLY A 167 -4.41 0.75 -2.58
CA GLY A 167 -3.34 1.67 -2.18
C GLY A 167 -2.02 0.93 -1.89
N ALA A 168 -2.08 -0.32 -1.42
CA ALA A 168 -0.90 -1.16 -1.23
C ALA A 168 -0.30 -1.63 -2.58
N ALA A 169 -1.15 -2.00 -3.54
CA ALA A 169 -0.71 -2.31 -4.89
C ALA A 169 -0.11 -1.08 -5.60
N MET A 170 -0.72 0.11 -5.44
CA MET A 170 -0.14 1.37 -5.91
C MET A 170 1.18 1.71 -5.19
N THR A 171 1.29 1.42 -3.89
CA THR A 171 2.55 1.57 -3.14
C THR A 171 3.68 0.75 -3.75
N ALA A 172 3.42 -0.52 -4.10
CA ALA A 172 4.40 -1.36 -4.78
C ALA A 172 4.77 -0.82 -6.17
N ALA A 173 3.79 -0.32 -6.94
CA ALA A 173 4.02 0.31 -8.24
C ALA A 173 4.88 1.58 -8.12
N MET A 174 4.60 2.44 -7.14
CA MET A 174 5.36 3.67 -6.87
C MET A 174 6.82 3.37 -6.54
N MET A 175 7.09 2.38 -5.66
CA MET A 175 8.45 1.98 -5.33
C MET A 175 9.22 1.41 -6.53
N ALA A 176 8.52 0.73 -7.46
CA ALA A 176 9.13 0.20 -8.67
C ALA A 176 9.39 1.29 -9.74
N ALA A 177 8.46 2.23 -9.90
CA ALA A 177 8.54 3.31 -10.88
C ALA A 177 9.49 4.44 -10.48
N TYR A 178 9.57 4.73 -9.18
CA TYR A 178 10.37 5.80 -8.61
C TYR A 178 11.30 5.29 -7.49
N PRO A 179 12.20 4.32 -7.78
CA PRO A 179 13.09 3.75 -6.77
C PRO A 179 14.12 4.76 -6.24
N ASP A 180 14.36 5.84 -6.98
CA ASP A 180 15.16 7.01 -6.64
C ASP A 180 14.46 7.99 -5.69
N VAL A 181 13.15 7.86 -5.48
CA VAL A 181 12.35 8.74 -4.61
C VAL A 181 12.14 8.12 -3.23
N PHE A 182 11.83 6.83 -3.16
CA PHE A 182 11.44 6.18 -1.90
C PHE A 182 12.61 5.43 -1.26
N ALA A 183 12.81 5.62 0.05
CA ALA A 183 13.80 4.86 0.81
C ALA A 183 13.26 3.47 1.20
N ALA A 184 11.98 3.39 1.54
CA ALA A 184 11.28 2.16 1.85
C ALA A 184 9.76 2.33 1.73
N GLY A 185 9.03 1.23 1.67
CA GLY A 185 7.58 1.26 1.75
C GLY A 185 6.97 0.03 2.39
N ALA A 186 5.65 0.06 2.58
CA ALA A 186 4.90 -1.00 3.20
C ALA A 186 3.61 -1.32 2.43
N VAL A 187 3.39 -2.61 2.18
CA VAL A 187 2.29 -3.15 1.38
C VAL A 187 1.42 -3.99 2.31
N VAL A 188 0.25 -3.47 2.68
CA VAL A 188 -0.71 -4.17 3.53
C VAL A 188 -1.86 -4.70 2.68
N ALA A 189 -2.01 -6.03 2.64
CA ALA A 189 -3.01 -6.72 1.81
C ALA A 189 -2.96 -6.32 0.31
N GLY A 190 -1.75 -6.18 -0.24
CA GLY A 190 -1.52 -5.73 -1.62
C GLY A 190 -1.12 -6.83 -2.60
N LEU A 191 -0.69 -6.44 -3.80
CA LEU A 191 -0.37 -7.36 -4.90
C LEU A 191 1.02 -7.07 -5.51
N PRO A 192 1.68 -8.08 -6.13
CA PRO A 192 2.95 -7.90 -6.83
C PRO A 192 2.88 -6.91 -8.01
N VAL A 193 3.99 -6.22 -8.28
CA VAL A 193 4.11 -5.31 -9.41
C VAL A 193 3.97 -6.07 -10.72
N GLY A 194 3.06 -5.61 -11.59
CA GLY A 194 2.84 -6.17 -12.92
C GLY A 194 2.13 -7.53 -12.95
N CYS A 195 1.40 -7.88 -11.88
CA CYS A 195 0.54 -9.07 -11.84
C CYS A 195 -0.73 -8.93 -12.70
N ALA A 196 -1.20 -7.70 -12.94
CA ALA A 196 -2.36 -7.38 -13.75
C ALA A 196 -2.07 -6.24 -14.74
N ARG A 197 -2.81 -6.21 -15.85
CA ARG A 197 -2.77 -5.15 -16.89
C ARG A 197 -4.18 -4.70 -17.32
N GLY A 198 -5.13 -4.78 -16.41
CA GLY A 198 -6.52 -4.42 -16.64
C GLY A 198 -7.44 -5.00 -15.57
N MET A 199 -8.65 -4.46 -15.49
CA MET A 199 -9.62 -4.76 -14.42
C MET A 199 -9.95 -6.25 -14.28
N ALA A 200 -10.18 -6.96 -15.40
CA ALA A 200 -10.47 -8.38 -15.36
C ALA A 200 -9.31 -9.20 -14.78
N GLN A 201 -8.07 -8.88 -15.14
CA GLN A 201 -6.90 -9.53 -14.54
C GLN A 201 -6.75 -9.15 -13.07
N ALA A 202 -7.02 -7.90 -12.70
CA ALA A 202 -6.95 -7.44 -11.32
C ALA A 202 -7.84 -8.31 -10.42
N PHE A 203 -9.11 -8.50 -10.78
CA PHE A 203 -10.02 -9.35 -10.02
C PHE A 203 -9.55 -10.80 -9.94
N VAL A 204 -9.01 -11.36 -11.03
CA VAL A 204 -8.44 -12.71 -11.01
C VAL A 204 -7.25 -12.80 -10.05
N ARG A 205 -6.34 -11.81 -10.06
CA ARG A 205 -5.16 -11.81 -9.18
C ARG A 205 -5.48 -11.53 -7.72
N MET A 206 -6.53 -10.75 -7.46
CA MET A 206 -7.09 -10.55 -6.13
C MET A 206 -7.65 -11.87 -5.59
N ALA A 207 -8.47 -12.58 -6.35
CA ALA A 207 -9.04 -13.85 -5.91
C ALA A 207 -8.03 -15.01 -5.87
N HIS A 208 -7.04 -15.00 -6.78
CA HIS A 208 -6.07 -16.07 -6.95
C HIS A 208 -4.68 -15.51 -7.30
N ALA A 209 -3.74 -15.65 -6.37
CA ALA A 209 -2.38 -15.21 -6.57
C ALA A 209 -1.75 -15.81 -7.84
N GLY A 210 -0.97 -14.99 -8.55
CA GLY A 210 -0.22 -15.42 -9.72
C GLY A 210 0.03 -14.26 -10.69
N PRO A 211 0.33 -14.53 -11.97
CA PRO A 211 0.56 -15.87 -12.55
C PRO A 211 1.77 -16.59 -11.93
N ASN A 212 1.91 -17.88 -12.20
CA ASN A 212 3.12 -18.61 -11.80
C ASN A 212 4.29 -18.14 -12.67
N LEU A 213 5.25 -17.46 -12.05
CA LEU A 213 6.46 -16.94 -12.68
C LEU A 213 7.63 -17.26 -11.77
N SER A 214 8.82 -17.41 -12.35
CA SER A 214 10.06 -17.48 -11.59
C SER A 214 10.31 -16.18 -10.82
N ALA A 215 11.11 -16.25 -9.76
CA ALA A 215 11.49 -15.09 -8.97
C ALA A 215 12.18 -14.00 -9.82
N GLU A 216 12.97 -14.40 -10.82
CA GLU A 216 13.63 -13.47 -11.74
C GLU A 216 12.66 -12.81 -12.73
N GLU A 217 11.65 -13.54 -13.24
CA GLU A 217 10.58 -12.93 -14.06
C GLU A 217 9.76 -11.91 -13.24
N TRP A 218 9.52 -12.20 -11.96
CA TRP A 218 8.90 -11.24 -11.06
C TRP A 218 9.78 -10.02 -10.82
N ALA A 219 11.08 -10.20 -10.59
CA ALA A 219 12.02 -9.09 -10.41
C ALA A 219 12.16 -8.25 -11.69
N ALA A 220 12.16 -8.88 -12.86
CA ALA A 220 12.20 -8.20 -14.15
C ALA A 220 11.02 -7.24 -14.33
N LYS A 221 9.83 -7.55 -13.81
CA LYS A 221 8.67 -6.61 -13.84
C LYS A 221 8.92 -5.35 -13.00
N VAL A 222 9.57 -5.49 -11.84
CA VAL A 222 9.96 -4.34 -11.01
C VAL A 222 11.03 -3.51 -11.73
N ARG A 223 12.10 -4.17 -12.21
CA ARG A 223 13.21 -3.50 -12.92
C ARG A 223 12.74 -2.79 -14.19
N ALA A 224 11.80 -3.37 -14.93
CA ALA A 224 11.21 -2.77 -16.12
C ALA A 224 10.33 -1.54 -15.84
N SER A 225 9.94 -1.30 -14.58
CA SER A 225 9.17 -0.11 -14.19
C SER A 225 10.08 1.08 -13.84
N ALA A 226 11.33 0.80 -13.46
CA ALA A 226 12.34 1.81 -13.14
C ALA A 226 12.94 2.44 -14.42
N PRO A 227 13.62 3.60 -14.31
CA PRO A 227 14.44 4.12 -15.41
C PRO A 227 15.43 3.07 -15.95
N SER A 228 15.61 3.00 -17.26
CA SER A 228 16.48 1.99 -17.91
C SER A 228 17.95 2.10 -17.50
N ASP A 229 18.37 3.31 -17.14
CA ASP A 229 19.70 3.66 -16.64
C ASP A 229 19.80 3.59 -15.10
N TYR A 230 18.74 3.20 -14.39
CA TYR A 230 18.78 3.08 -12.93
C TYR A 230 19.79 2.01 -12.51
N ARG A 231 20.76 2.42 -11.67
CA ARG A 231 21.78 1.54 -11.06
C ARG A 231 21.79 1.65 -9.53
N GLY A 232 20.84 2.39 -8.95
CA GLY A 232 20.69 2.57 -7.52
C GLY A 232 20.09 1.33 -6.84
N ARG A 233 19.91 1.43 -5.53
CA ARG A 233 19.25 0.38 -4.74
C ARG A 233 17.74 0.55 -4.81
N PHE A 234 17.00 -0.54 -4.95
CA PHE A 234 15.54 -0.47 -4.84
C PHE A 234 15.12 -0.20 -3.38
N PRO A 235 13.92 0.36 -3.15
CA PRO A 235 13.43 0.62 -1.79
C PRO A 235 13.32 -0.67 -0.97
N ARG A 236 13.50 -0.56 0.35
CA ARG A 236 13.19 -1.67 1.27
C ARG A 236 11.67 -1.85 1.36
N ILE A 237 11.18 -3.06 1.62
CA ILE A 237 9.75 -3.35 1.64
C ILE A 237 9.32 -4.13 2.88
N SER A 238 8.21 -3.68 3.49
CA SER A 238 7.51 -4.38 4.56
C SER A 238 6.16 -4.89 4.05
N ILE A 239 5.94 -6.19 4.09
CA ILE A 239 4.76 -6.86 3.51
C ILE A 239 3.90 -7.37 4.67
N TRP A 240 2.60 -7.06 4.65
CA TRP A 240 1.67 -7.46 5.70
C TRP A 240 0.44 -8.11 5.09
N HIS A 241 0.04 -9.28 5.61
CA HIS A 241 -1.15 -9.97 5.12
C HIS A 241 -1.81 -10.82 6.20
N GLY A 242 -3.14 -10.77 6.25
CA GLY A 242 -3.95 -11.66 7.08
C GLY A 242 -4.18 -13.01 6.42
N ALA A 243 -4.16 -14.11 7.18
CA ALA A 243 -4.42 -15.44 6.62
C ALA A 243 -5.91 -15.69 6.33
N GLU A 244 -6.80 -14.89 6.90
CA GLU A 244 -8.25 -14.92 6.66
C GLU A 244 -8.71 -13.83 5.67
N ASP A 245 -7.79 -13.22 4.92
CA ASP A 245 -8.13 -12.26 3.86
C ASP A 245 -8.86 -12.97 2.71
N ASN A 246 -10.12 -12.58 2.49
CA ASN A 246 -11.00 -13.12 1.45
C ASN A 246 -11.22 -12.15 0.28
N VAL A 247 -10.53 -11.01 0.27
CA VAL A 247 -10.58 -10.01 -0.81
C VAL A 247 -9.34 -10.11 -1.68
N VAL A 248 -8.16 -10.20 -1.05
CA VAL A 248 -6.88 -10.41 -1.71
C VAL A 248 -6.25 -11.68 -1.17
N ASP A 249 -6.12 -12.68 -2.03
CA ASP A 249 -5.53 -13.98 -1.74
C ASP A 249 -4.19 -13.80 -0.99
N PRO A 250 -4.06 -14.31 0.25
CA PRO A 250 -2.84 -14.23 1.05
C PRO A 250 -1.59 -14.77 0.36
N ALA A 251 -1.74 -15.63 -0.65
CA ALA A 251 -0.61 -16.09 -1.46
C ALA A 251 0.07 -14.95 -2.26
N ASN A 252 -0.60 -13.81 -2.49
CA ASN A 252 0.02 -12.62 -3.08
C ASN A 252 1.16 -12.06 -2.22
N ALA A 253 1.08 -12.18 -0.89
CA ALA A 253 2.17 -11.77 0.00
C ALA A 253 3.45 -12.60 -0.23
N ARG A 254 3.30 -13.89 -0.54
CA ARG A 254 4.45 -14.74 -0.92
C ARG A 254 5.06 -14.30 -2.24
N LEU A 255 4.23 -14.00 -3.24
CA LEU A 255 4.72 -13.51 -4.53
C LEU A 255 5.42 -12.15 -4.41
N LEU A 256 4.96 -11.27 -3.51
CA LEU A 256 5.67 -10.05 -3.16
C LEU A 256 7.04 -10.35 -2.53
N VAL A 257 7.14 -11.30 -1.60
CA VAL A 257 8.43 -11.73 -1.05
C VAL A 257 9.36 -12.27 -2.14
N GLU A 258 8.87 -13.17 -2.99
CA GLU A 258 9.65 -13.74 -4.10
C GLU A 258 10.13 -12.64 -5.06
N GLN A 259 9.23 -11.73 -5.45
CA GLN A 259 9.54 -10.59 -6.31
C GLN A 259 10.63 -9.69 -5.71
N TRP A 260 10.44 -9.24 -4.47
CA TRP A 260 11.32 -8.23 -3.88
C TRP A 260 12.63 -8.80 -3.36
N THR A 261 12.66 -10.06 -2.88
CA THR A 261 13.93 -10.71 -2.55
C THR A 261 14.78 -10.95 -3.79
N ALA A 262 14.19 -11.29 -4.94
CA ALA A 262 14.90 -11.40 -6.21
C ALA A 262 15.40 -10.05 -6.73
N VAL A 263 14.61 -8.97 -6.59
CA VAL A 263 15.06 -7.60 -6.90
C VAL A 263 16.32 -7.22 -6.12
N HIS A 264 16.35 -7.56 -4.83
CA HIS A 264 17.48 -7.28 -3.93
C HIS A 264 18.62 -8.31 -4.02
N GLY A 265 18.49 -9.37 -4.83
CA GLY A 265 19.51 -10.41 -4.99
C GLY A 265 19.63 -11.39 -3.82
N PHE A 266 18.62 -11.47 -2.94
CA PHE A 266 18.64 -12.35 -1.77
C PHE A 266 18.14 -13.77 -2.03
N GLY A 267 17.76 -14.13 -3.25
CA GLY A 267 17.55 -15.54 -3.68
C GLY A 267 16.71 -16.43 -2.75
N GLY A 268 15.81 -15.85 -1.93
CA GLY A 268 15.04 -16.57 -0.92
C GLY A 268 15.77 -16.95 0.38
N THR A 269 17.02 -16.53 0.61
CA THR A 269 17.74 -16.82 1.87
C THR A 269 17.16 -16.01 3.03
N GLU A 270 16.33 -16.67 3.83
CA GLU A 270 15.73 -16.08 5.03
C GLU A 270 16.81 -15.76 6.07
N GLY A 271 16.84 -14.50 6.50
CA GLY A 271 17.79 -14.01 7.51
C GLY A 271 17.34 -14.31 8.94
N SER A 272 16.03 -14.27 9.21
CA SER A 272 15.47 -14.64 10.52
C SER A 272 13.95 -14.77 10.51
N GLN A 273 13.41 -15.68 11.33
CA GLN A 273 11.99 -15.80 11.66
C GLN A 273 11.75 -15.54 13.14
N THR A 274 10.67 -14.83 13.47
CA THR A 274 10.22 -14.57 14.85
C THR A 274 8.70 -14.71 14.97
N SER A 275 8.23 -14.90 16.20
CA SER A 275 6.80 -14.90 16.56
C SER A 275 6.55 -13.83 17.62
N PRO A 276 6.27 -12.56 17.22
CA PRO A 276 6.21 -11.43 18.15
C PRO A 276 5.00 -11.48 19.10
N ALA A 277 3.96 -12.22 18.74
CA ALA A 277 2.73 -12.41 19.52
C ALA A 277 2.02 -13.69 19.06
N PRO A 278 1.09 -14.25 19.85
CA PRO A 278 0.26 -15.38 19.41
C PRO A 278 -0.46 -15.09 18.08
N GLY A 279 -0.38 -16.03 17.13
CA GLY A 279 -0.97 -15.90 15.80
C GLY A 279 -0.29 -14.87 14.89
N VAL A 280 0.91 -14.38 15.23
CA VAL A 280 1.68 -13.42 14.42
C VAL A 280 3.06 -13.98 14.13
N SER A 281 3.42 -14.07 12.84
CA SER A 281 4.78 -14.42 12.40
C SER A 281 5.41 -13.26 11.65
N ARG A 282 6.72 -13.06 11.86
CA ARG A 282 7.54 -12.11 11.12
C ARG A 282 8.76 -12.82 10.56
N ARG A 283 9.00 -12.66 9.26
CA ARG A 283 10.15 -13.18 8.52
C ARG A 283 10.91 -12.05 7.86
N ILE A 284 12.23 -12.17 7.76
CA ILE A 284 13.11 -11.11 7.25
C ILE A 284 14.13 -11.68 6.27
N TRP A 285 14.37 -10.95 5.19
CA TRP A 285 15.47 -11.20 4.24
C TRP A 285 16.36 -9.96 4.14
N GLY A 286 17.67 -10.19 4.15
CA GLY A 286 18.70 -9.14 4.18
C GLY A 286 19.71 -9.37 5.30
N THR A 287 20.51 -8.36 5.59
CA THR A 287 21.47 -8.42 6.71
C THR A 287 20.82 -7.95 8.00
N ALA A 288 21.32 -8.40 9.16
CA ALA A 288 20.84 -7.92 10.46
C ALA A 288 20.98 -6.38 10.61
N ALA A 289 21.99 -5.78 9.98
CA ALA A 289 22.24 -4.34 9.99
C ALA A 289 21.30 -3.57 9.04
N GLN A 290 20.76 -4.22 8.01
CA GLN A 290 19.88 -3.58 7.03
C GLN A 290 18.91 -4.60 6.43
N PRO A 291 17.77 -4.85 7.08
CA PRO A 291 16.75 -5.75 6.54
C PRO A 291 16.13 -5.12 5.29
N ALA A 292 16.04 -5.87 4.19
CA ALA A 292 15.59 -5.34 2.90
C ALA A 292 14.12 -5.70 2.59
N VAL A 293 13.70 -6.90 3.01
CA VAL A 293 12.34 -7.39 2.89
C VAL A 293 11.91 -7.94 4.24
N GLU A 294 10.73 -7.59 4.71
CA GLU A 294 10.07 -8.31 5.81
C GLU A 294 8.65 -8.73 5.43
N LEU A 295 8.20 -9.86 5.98
CA LEU A 295 6.86 -10.38 5.85
C LEU A 295 6.26 -10.58 7.24
N TRP A 296 5.15 -9.90 7.48
CA TRP A 296 4.27 -10.08 8.63
C TRP A 296 3.02 -10.82 8.20
N ARG A 297 2.74 -11.95 8.87
CA ARG A 297 1.49 -12.69 8.70
C ARG A 297 0.74 -12.78 10.02
N MET A 298 -0.57 -12.65 9.94
CA MET A 298 -1.46 -12.77 11.09
C MET A 298 -2.55 -13.79 10.79
N ASP A 299 -2.71 -14.78 11.66
CA ASP A 299 -3.56 -15.93 11.39
C ASP A 299 -5.05 -15.53 11.32
N HIS A 300 -5.48 -14.59 12.15
CA HIS A 300 -6.91 -14.21 12.29
C HIS A 300 -7.24 -12.82 11.73
N LEU A 301 -6.31 -12.20 10.99
CA LEU A 301 -6.59 -10.93 10.33
C LEU A 301 -7.28 -11.21 8.98
N ARG A 302 -8.37 -10.49 8.72
CA ARG A 302 -9.06 -10.46 7.41
C ARG A 302 -8.43 -9.38 6.51
N HIS A 303 -9.17 -8.90 5.51
CA HIS A 303 -8.75 -7.78 4.68
C HIS A 303 -8.79 -6.44 5.44
N ALA A 304 -7.76 -6.15 6.25
CA ALA A 304 -7.72 -4.96 7.07
C ALA A 304 -6.28 -4.51 7.40
N TYR A 305 -6.12 -3.23 7.73
CA TYR A 305 -4.90 -2.69 8.32
C TYR A 305 -4.85 -3.00 9.83
N PRO A 306 -3.80 -3.65 10.35
CA PRO A 306 -3.76 -4.07 11.74
C PRO A 306 -3.25 -2.97 12.67
N ILE A 307 -4.04 -2.61 13.68
CA ILE A 307 -3.73 -1.60 14.68
C ILE A 307 -3.64 -2.18 16.09
N ASN A 308 -2.80 -1.56 16.92
CA ASN A 308 -2.71 -1.81 18.35
C ASN A 308 -2.19 -0.53 19.04
N GLY A 309 -2.88 -0.06 20.09
CA GLY A 309 -2.54 1.16 20.83
C GLY A 309 -2.89 2.48 20.14
N ILE A 310 -2.45 2.67 18.88
CA ILE A 310 -2.79 3.86 18.05
C ILE A 310 -3.73 3.48 16.91
N GLY A 311 -4.55 4.45 16.49
CA GLY A 311 -5.58 4.25 15.47
C GLY A 311 -6.93 3.82 16.05
N HIS A 312 -7.93 3.79 15.18
CA HIS A 312 -9.32 3.47 15.53
C HIS A 312 -9.82 2.34 14.64
N PRO A 313 -10.46 1.30 15.21
CA PRO A 313 -11.06 0.25 14.38
C PRO A 313 -12.17 0.83 13.49
N SER A 314 -12.18 0.43 12.23
CA SER A 314 -13.19 0.78 11.24
C SER A 314 -13.35 -0.40 10.27
N GLU A 315 -14.14 -0.24 9.21
CA GLU A 315 -14.44 -1.36 8.27
C GLU A 315 -13.17 -2.03 7.72
N TRP A 316 -12.12 -1.24 7.46
CA TRP A 316 -10.88 -1.68 6.82
C TRP A 316 -9.67 -1.60 7.75
N VAL A 317 -9.89 -1.35 9.05
CA VAL A 317 -8.85 -1.23 10.08
C VAL A 317 -9.26 -2.05 11.30
N ALA A 318 -8.46 -3.04 11.66
CA ALA A 318 -8.82 -4.02 12.68
C ALA A 318 -7.83 -4.04 13.84
N ARG A 319 -8.32 -4.28 15.06
CA ARG A 319 -7.45 -4.56 16.21
C ARG A 319 -6.69 -5.86 15.95
N ALA A 320 -5.39 -5.84 16.23
CA ALA A 320 -4.51 -6.98 16.08
C ALA A 320 -3.52 -7.06 17.24
N PRO A 321 -2.82 -8.20 17.44
CA PRO A 321 -1.82 -8.33 18.49
C PRO A 321 -0.64 -7.36 18.34
N VAL A 322 -0.38 -6.86 17.13
CA VAL A 322 0.71 -5.90 16.85
C VAL A 322 0.20 -4.71 16.01
N SER A 323 0.85 -3.56 16.16
CA SER A 323 0.57 -2.35 15.38
C SER A 323 1.41 -2.32 14.10
N ALA A 324 0.78 -2.33 12.92
CA ALA A 324 1.51 -2.16 11.66
C ALA A 324 2.24 -0.83 11.63
N THR A 325 1.60 0.28 12.03
CA THR A 325 2.20 1.62 11.99
C THR A 325 3.51 1.70 12.78
N HIS A 326 3.54 1.21 14.03
CA HIS A 326 4.78 1.19 14.82
C HIS A 326 5.84 0.23 14.27
N ALA A 327 5.44 -0.94 13.78
CA ALA A 327 6.36 -1.93 13.25
C ALA A 327 7.00 -1.49 11.92
N ILE A 328 6.19 -0.93 11.02
CA ILE A 328 6.60 -0.32 9.76
C ILE A 328 7.54 0.87 10.03
N ALA A 329 7.15 1.78 10.92
CA ALA A 329 7.98 2.92 11.31
C ALA A 329 9.37 2.46 11.82
N ARG A 330 9.41 1.40 12.64
CA ARG A 330 10.66 0.81 13.12
C ARG A 330 11.49 0.20 11.99
N PHE A 331 10.86 -0.48 11.05
CA PHE A 331 11.54 -1.02 9.86
C PHE A 331 12.15 0.09 9.01
N TRP A 332 11.53 1.27 8.97
CA TRP A 332 12.01 2.46 8.25
C TRP A 332 12.99 3.33 9.04
N ASP A 333 13.32 2.96 10.28
CA ASP A 333 14.16 3.75 11.19
C ASP A 333 13.54 5.14 11.50
N LEU A 334 12.21 5.21 11.58
CA LEU A 334 11.47 6.35 12.11
C LEU A 334 11.40 6.23 13.64
N ARG A 335 11.98 7.21 14.34
CA ARG A 335 12.00 7.35 15.81
C ARG A 335 11.74 8.79 16.18
#